data_AF-A0A959NEV6-F1
#
_entry.id   AF-A0A959NEV6-F1
#
_cell.length_a   1.000
_cell.length_b   1.000
_cell.length_c   1.000
_cell.angle_alpha   90.00
_cell.angle_beta   90.00
_cell.angle_gamma   90.00
#
_symmetry.space_group_name_H-M   'P 1'
#
loop_
_entity.id
_entity.type
_entity.pdbx_description
1 polymer ?
#
loop_
_entity_poly.entity_id
_entity_poly.type
_entity_poly.pdbx_seq_one_letter_code
_entity_poly.pdbx_strand_id
1 'polypeptide(L)'
;QCTIYLAASPKSNAAVAAINAAKNAVYKYGDAAVPLHLRNAPTKLMKEMDFGKDYKYAHSFEKNFIPQEYLPDELAGTVFYMPGKNAREDDIRKFLKNLWKDKYRY
;
A
#
# COMPACT_ATOMS: atom_id res chain seq x y z
N GLN A 1 -28.91 -1.76 -19.60
CA GLN A 1 -28.64 -0.70 -18.59
C GLN A 1 -27.16 -0.63 -18.20
N CYS A 2 -26.53 -1.69 -17.66
CA CYS A 2 -25.11 -1.69 -17.23
C CYS A 2 -24.11 -1.19 -18.32
N THR A 3 -24.25 -1.64 -19.56
CA THR A 3 -23.37 -1.22 -20.67
C THR A 3 -23.36 0.30 -20.88
N ILE A 4 -24.53 0.94 -20.84
CA ILE A 4 -24.67 2.40 -20.99
C ILE A 4 -24.01 3.12 -19.81
N TYR A 5 -24.22 2.62 -18.58
CA TYR A 5 -23.61 3.18 -17.37
C TYR A 5 -22.07 3.12 -17.42
N LEU A 6 -21.51 1.96 -17.75
CA LEU A 6 -20.05 1.81 -17.87
C LEU A 6 -19.50 2.66 -19.02
N ALA A 7 -20.19 2.73 -20.16
CA ALA A 7 -19.78 3.56 -21.30
C ALA A 7 -19.72 5.05 -20.95
N ALA A 8 -20.70 5.56 -20.21
CA ALA A 8 -20.78 6.96 -19.78
C ALA A 8 -19.92 7.31 -18.55
N SER A 9 -19.46 6.31 -17.78
CA SER A 9 -18.67 6.55 -16.55
C SER A 9 -17.24 7.06 -16.84
N PRO A 10 -16.62 7.81 -15.90
CA PRO A 10 -15.19 8.09 -15.96
C PRO A 10 -14.37 6.80 -16.08
N LYS A 11 -13.32 6.82 -16.91
CA LYS A 11 -12.44 5.66 -17.12
C LYS A 11 -11.13 5.88 -16.36
N SER A 12 -10.65 4.84 -15.70
CA SER A 12 -9.34 4.81 -15.06
C SER A 12 -8.74 3.43 -15.19
N ASN A 13 -7.46 3.38 -15.56
CA ASN A 13 -6.64 2.17 -15.51
C ASN A 13 -5.62 2.21 -14.34
N ALA A 14 -5.74 3.19 -13.41
CA ALA A 14 -4.76 3.42 -12.35
C ALA A 14 -4.49 2.18 -11.50
N ALA A 15 -5.54 1.47 -11.07
CA ALA A 15 -5.40 0.24 -10.30
C ALA A 15 -4.75 -0.89 -11.11
N VAL A 16 -5.07 -1.01 -12.40
CA VAL A 16 -4.47 -2.02 -13.30
C VAL A 16 -2.98 -1.74 -13.49
N ALA A 17 -2.62 -0.48 -13.75
CA ALA A 17 -1.24 -0.04 -13.87
C ALA A 17 -0.45 -0.29 -12.57
N ALA A 18 -1.05 -0.02 -11.41
CA ALA A 18 -0.44 -0.26 -10.10
C ALA A 18 -0.12 -1.73 -9.86
N ILE A 19 -1.07 -2.63 -10.15
CA ILE A 19 -0.87 -4.09 -10.01
C ILE A 19 0.23 -4.57 -10.96
N ASN A 20 0.23 -4.10 -12.21
CA ASN A 20 1.27 -4.48 -13.17
C ASN A 20 2.66 -3.98 -12.74
N ALA A 21 2.75 -2.76 -12.20
CA ALA A 21 3.98 -2.22 -11.66
C ALA A 21 4.47 -3.02 -10.44
N ALA A 22 3.57 -3.39 -9.53
CA ALA A 22 3.89 -4.23 -8.38
C ALA A 22 4.37 -5.63 -8.79
N LYS A 23 3.73 -6.26 -9.79
CA LYS A 23 4.20 -7.53 -10.37
C LYS A 23 5.60 -7.41 -10.97
N ASN A 24 5.86 -6.34 -11.73
CA ASN A 24 7.19 -6.08 -12.28
C ASN A 24 8.23 -5.86 -11.18
N ALA A 25 7.87 -5.22 -10.08
CA ALA A 25 8.76 -5.09 -8.93
C ALA A 25 9.11 -6.46 -8.33
N VAL A 26 8.16 -7.38 -8.20
CA VAL A 26 8.45 -8.76 -7.75
C VAL A 26 9.45 -9.44 -8.68
N TYR A 27 9.28 -9.33 -10.00
CA TYR A 27 10.25 -9.92 -10.94
C TYR A 27 11.65 -9.28 -10.85
N LYS A 28 11.73 -8.00 -10.49
CA LYS A 28 12.99 -7.26 -10.41
C LYS A 28 13.73 -7.45 -9.09
N TYR A 29 13.00 -7.44 -7.98
CA TYR A 29 13.57 -7.47 -6.62
C TYR A 29 13.51 -8.87 -5.98
N GLY A 30 12.88 -9.84 -6.64
CA GLY A 30 12.92 -11.24 -6.25
C GLY A 30 12.30 -11.50 -4.88
N ASP A 31 13.09 -12.10 -3.99
CA ASP A 31 12.75 -12.56 -2.65
C ASP A 31 13.01 -11.53 -1.55
N ALA A 32 12.78 -10.24 -1.87
CA ALA A 32 12.85 -9.14 -0.91
C ALA A 32 12.16 -9.51 0.41
N ALA A 33 12.90 -9.37 1.52
CA ALA A 33 12.48 -9.93 2.78
C ALA A 33 11.28 -9.16 3.37
N VAL A 34 10.30 -9.89 3.92
CA VAL A 34 9.20 -9.27 4.65
C VAL A 34 9.76 -8.51 5.86
N PRO A 35 9.40 -7.22 6.08
CA PRO A 35 9.82 -6.46 7.26
C PRO A 35 9.54 -7.22 8.56
N LEU A 36 10.49 -7.20 9.51
CA LEU A 36 10.41 -8.02 10.73
C LEU A 36 9.11 -7.79 11.52
N HIS A 37 8.70 -6.54 11.66
CA HIS A 37 7.47 -6.15 12.36
C HIS A 37 6.18 -6.60 11.65
N LEU A 38 6.24 -7.10 10.41
CA LEU A 38 5.10 -7.71 9.71
C LEU A 38 5.10 -9.24 9.74
N ARG A 39 6.19 -9.88 10.19
CA ARG A 39 6.29 -11.33 10.21
C ARG A 39 5.41 -11.93 11.30
N ASN A 40 4.82 -13.08 11.00
CA ASN A 40 4.15 -13.88 12.02
C ASN A 40 5.20 -14.50 12.96
N ALA A 41 4.91 -14.52 14.26
CA ALA A 41 5.79 -15.06 15.30
C ALA A 41 5.08 -16.10 16.18
N PRO A 42 4.66 -17.25 15.61
CA PRO A 42 3.90 -18.27 16.35
C PRO A 42 4.77 -19.07 17.32
N THR A 43 6.08 -19.19 17.08
CA THR A 43 6.99 -19.97 17.93
C THR A 43 7.77 -19.09 18.90
N LYS A 44 8.26 -19.68 20.00
CA LYS A 44 9.10 -18.98 20.98
C LYS A 44 10.40 -18.46 20.35
N LEU A 45 11.08 -19.28 19.54
CA LEU A 45 12.30 -18.89 18.83
C LEU A 45 12.06 -17.69 17.91
N MET A 46 10.93 -17.65 17.18
CA MET A 46 10.62 -16.51 16.31
C MET A 46 10.42 -15.21 17.08
N LYS A 47 9.82 -15.26 18.28
CA LYS A 47 9.69 -14.08 19.16
C LYS A 47 11.03 -13.63 19.71
N GLU A 48 11.92 -14.56 20.04
CA GLU A 48 13.31 -14.28 20.46
C GLU A 48 14.13 -13.66 19.31
N MET A 49 13.78 -13.98 18.06
CA MET A 49 14.33 -13.35 16.86
C MET A 49 13.60 -12.04 16.47
N ASP A 50 12.80 -11.47 17.38
CA ASP A 50 12.07 -10.22 17.20
C ASP A 50 11.04 -10.21 16.05
N PHE A 51 10.55 -11.38 15.60
CA PHE A 51 9.51 -11.43 14.56
C PHE A 51 8.21 -10.84 15.11
N GLY A 52 7.57 -9.97 14.33
CA GLY A 52 6.35 -9.27 14.70
C GLY A 52 6.51 -8.25 15.84
N LYS A 53 7.74 -8.06 16.35
CA LYS A 53 8.05 -7.02 17.33
C LYS A 53 7.82 -5.65 16.70
N ASP A 54 7.35 -4.71 17.51
CA ASP A 54 7.03 -3.33 17.10
C ASP A 54 5.95 -3.21 16.01
N TYR A 55 5.18 -4.28 15.75
CA TYR A 55 3.99 -4.20 14.92
C TYR A 55 2.99 -3.20 15.52
N LYS A 56 2.67 -2.14 14.77
CA LYS A 56 1.67 -1.15 15.19
C LYS A 56 0.31 -1.57 14.67
N TYR A 57 -0.56 -1.98 15.59
CA TYR A 57 -1.93 -2.33 15.27
C TYR A 57 -2.74 -1.07 14.95
N ALA A 58 -3.02 -0.85 13.65
CA ALA A 58 -3.57 0.41 13.15
C ALA A 58 -4.89 0.84 13.85
N HIS A 59 -5.74 -0.10 14.25
CA HIS A 59 -7.00 0.19 14.97
C HIS A 59 -6.82 0.80 16.36
N SER A 60 -5.62 0.73 16.94
CA SER A 60 -5.31 1.39 18.21
C SER A 60 -4.93 2.87 18.04
N PHE A 61 -4.79 3.35 16.80
CA PHE A 61 -4.37 4.72 16.50
C PHE A 61 -5.54 5.55 15.96
N GLU A 62 -5.40 6.88 16.08
CA GLU A 62 -6.41 7.81 15.56
C GLU A 62 -6.69 7.54 14.08
N LYS A 63 -7.97 7.57 13.70
CA LYS A 63 -8.44 7.28 12.32
C LYS A 63 -8.07 5.89 11.81
N ASN A 64 -7.76 4.95 12.71
CA ASN A 64 -7.31 3.60 12.40
C ASN A 64 -6.07 3.58 11.48
N PHE A 65 -5.16 4.55 11.64
CA PHE A 65 -3.99 4.68 10.78
C PHE A 65 -2.74 5.07 11.57
N ILE A 66 -1.62 4.47 11.17
CA ILE A 66 -0.29 4.78 11.69
C ILE A 66 0.71 4.69 10.53
N PRO A 67 1.57 5.71 10.31
CA PRO A 67 2.62 5.62 9.31
C PRO A 67 3.67 4.60 9.76
N GLN A 68 3.51 3.36 9.29
CA GLN A 68 4.46 2.27 9.43
C GLN A 68 4.98 1.91 8.03
N GLU A 69 6.22 1.44 7.94
CA GLU A 69 6.72 0.89 6.68
C GLU A 69 6.09 -0.49 6.43
N TYR A 70 5.60 -0.71 5.21
CA TYR A 70 4.97 -1.98 4.83
C TYR A 70 5.67 -2.64 3.65
N LEU A 71 6.42 -1.86 2.87
CA LEU A 71 7.26 -2.41 1.81
C LEU A 71 8.59 -2.89 2.41
N PRO A 72 9.24 -3.88 1.78
CA PRO A 72 10.65 -4.20 2.05
C PRO A 72 11.54 -2.98 1.88
N ASP A 73 12.72 -2.99 2.52
CA ASP A 73 13.66 -1.87 2.48
C ASP A 73 14.07 -1.50 1.05
N GLU A 74 14.20 -2.50 0.15
CA GLU A 74 14.55 -2.28 -1.26
C GLU A 74 13.45 -1.53 -2.04
N LEU A 75 12.22 -1.50 -1.52
CA LEU A 75 11.06 -0.87 -2.12
C LEU A 75 10.54 0.32 -1.30
N ALA A 76 11.18 0.68 -0.19
CA ALA A 76 10.77 1.77 0.67
C ALA A 76 10.58 3.08 -0.13
N GLY A 77 9.46 3.76 0.08
CA GLY A 77 9.13 4.99 -0.65
C GLY A 77 8.58 4.80 -2.08
N THR A 78 8.50 3.57 -2.59
CA THR A 78 7.94 3.30 -3.92
C THR A 78 6.42 3.54 -3.95
N VAL A 79 5.95 4.20 -4.99
CA VAL A 79 4.51 4.45 -5.23
C VAL A 79 4.04 3.65 -6.43
N PHE A 80 3.16 2.67 -6.20
CA PHE A 80 2.56 1.88 -7.28
C PHE A 80 1.24 2.45 -7.76
N TYR A 81 0.39 2.90 -6.83
CA TYR A 81 -0.95 3.39 -7.15
C TYR A 81 -0.95 4.91 -7.24
N MET A 82 -1.08 5.43 -8.46
CA MET A 82 -1.28 6.85 -8.71
C MET A 82 -2.72 7.07 -9.18
N PRO A 83 -3.61 7.66 -8.36
CA PRO A 83 -5.00 7.92 -8.76
C PRO A 83 -5.03 8.76 -10.05
N GLY A 84 -5.94 8.45 -10.97
CA GLY A 84 -6.15 9.21 -12.19
C GLY A 84 -6.86 10.55 -11.97
N LYS A 85 -7.12 11.27 -13.06
CA LYS A 85 -7.71 12.63 -13.03
C LYS A 85 -9.22 12.57 -13.23
N ASN A 86 -9.95 12.21 -12.18
CA ASN A 86 -11.41 12.28 -12.13
C ASN A 86 -11.85 12.54 -10.69
N ALA A 87 -13.06 13.06 -10.49
CA ALA A 87 -13.55 13.47 -9.17
C ALA A 87 -13.42 12.38 -8.10
N ARG A 88 -13.75 11.13 -8.44
CA ARG A 88 -13.69 10.01 -7.48
C ARG A 88 -12.26 9.69 -7.07
N GLU A 89 -11.34 9.65 -8.02
CA GLU A 89 -9.93 9.38 -7.75
C GLU A 89 -9.19 10.58 -7.16
N ASP A 90 -9.66 11.81 -7.39
CA ASP A 90 -9.15 13.01 -6.72
C ASP A 90 -9.45 12.97 -5.22
N ASP A 91 -10.63 12.48 -4.82
CA ASP A 91 -10.96 12.27 -3.41
C ASP A 91 -10.09 11.17 -2.79
N ILE A 92 -9.82 10.10 -3.53
CA ILE A 92 -8.86 9.06 -3.10
C ILE A 92 -7.46 9.66 -2.95
N ARG A 93 -7.01 10.51 -3.88
CA ARG A 93 -5.71 11.19 -3.79
C ARG A 93 -5.61 12.05 -2.54
N LYS A 94 -6.63 12.88 -2.26
CA LYS A 94 -6.69 13.71 -1.04
C LYS A 94 -6.66 12.84 0.21
N PHE A 95 -7.41 11.74 0.24
CA PHE A 95 -7.40 10.80 1.35
C PHE A 95 -6.00 10.20 1.57
N LEU A 96 -5.36 9.70 0.53
CA LEU A 96 -4.00 9.15 0.61
C LEU A 96 -2.97 10.21 1.03
N LYS A 97 -3.07 11.43 0.52
CA LYS A 97 -2.23 12.56 0.93
C LYS A 97 -2.41 12.90 2.41
N ASN A 98 -3.64 12.89 2.92
CA ASN A 98 -3.91 13.17 4.33
C ASN A 98 -3.31 12.09 5.26
N LEU A 99 -3.32 10.83 4.84
CA LEU A 99 -2.72 9.73 5.59
C LEU A 99 -1.19 9.78 5.56
N TRP A 100 -0.62 9.88 4.36
CA TRP A 100 0.82 9.69 4.13
C TRP A 100 1.65 10.98 4.10
N LYS A 101 0.98 12.15 4.14
CA LYS A 101 1.60 13.47 4.04
C LYS A 101 2.57 13.50 2.85
N ASP A 102 3.84 13.79 3.10
CA ASP A 102 4.86 13.94 2.08
C ASP A 102 5.59 12.64 1.71
N LYS A 103 5.33 11.52 2.41
CA LYS A 103 6.07 10.25 2.21
C LYS A 103 6.01 9.79 0.74
N TYR A 104 4.83 9.86 0.14
CA TYR A 104 4.55 9.38 -1.21
C TYR A 104 4.14 10.50 -2.19
N ARG A 105 4.12 11.76 -1.73
CA ARG A 105 3.84 12.95 -2.55
C ARG A 105 2.53 12.85 -3.37
N TYR A 106 1.48 12.31 -2.76
CA TYR A 106 0.12 12.33 -3.32
C TYR A 106 -0.48 13.75 -3.41
#